data_AF-X1TXB1-F1
#
_entry.id   AF-X1TXB1-F1
#
_cell.length_a   1.000
_cell.length_b   1.000
_cell.length_c   1.000
_cell.angle_alpha   90.00
_cell.angle_beta   90.00
_cell.angle_gamma   90.00
#
_symmetry.space_group_name_H-M   'P 1'
#
loop_
_entity.id
_entity.type
_entity.pdbx_description
1 polymer ?
#
loop_
_entity_poly.entity_id
_entity_poly.type
_entity_poly.pdbx_seq_one_letter_code
_entity_poly.pdbx_strand_id
1 'polypeptide(L)'
;MAARVRGHGRPFWFRGTEFQDRGTLHFHSLIGGVGDIRRLLFKDFWELHGFARVEKYDPERGAASYVGKYLTKTAADIRFSHNLKQELSGRVEA
;
A
#
# COMPACT_ATOMS: atom_id res chain seq x y z
N MET A 1 -8.76 2.02 11.14
CA MET A 1 -10.03 1.53 11.72
C MET A 1 -10.15 0.01 11.59
N ALA A 2 -10.10 -0.57 10.38
CA ALA A 2 -10.20 -2.02 10.18
C ALA A 2 -9.16 -2.87 10.95
N ALA A 3 -7.88 -2.49 10.90
CA ALA A 3 -6.82 -3.20 11.64
C ALA A 3 -7.07 -3.24 13.15
N ARG A 4 -7.41 -2.09 13.75
CA ARG A 4 -7.78 -1.98 15.16
C ARG A 4 -8.96 -2.88 15.52
N VAL A 5 -10.02 -2.91 14.70
CA VAL A 5 -11.20 -3.76 14.92
C VAL A 5 -10.84 -5.25 14.88
N ARG A 6 -9.83 -5.63 14.10
CA ARG A 6 -9.34 -7.01 13.98
C ARG A 6 -8.24 -7.36 14.98
N GLY A 7 -7.89 -6.46 15.91
CA GLY A 7 -6.82 -6.69 16.87
C GLY A 7 -5.40 -6.60 16.29
N HIS A 8 -5.26 -6.14 15.03
CA HIS A 8 -3.95 -5.94 14.41
C HIS A 8 -3.34 -4.61 14.85
N GLY A 9 -2.01 -4.56 14.86
CA GLY A 9 -1.23 -3.32 14.98
C GLY A 9 -1.53 -2.33 13.85
N ARG A 10 -0.92 -1.14 13.93
CA ARG A 10 -1.11 -0.12 12.86
C ARG A 10 -0.43 -0.61 11.58
N PRO A 11 -1.15 -0.71 10.44
CA PRO A 11 -0.53 -1.08 9.18
C PRO A 11 0.56 -0.09 8.80
N PHE A 12 1.63 -0.58 8.18
CA PHE A 12 2.67 0.23 7.57
C PHE A 12 2.56 0.15 6.06
N TRP A 13 2.98 1.20 5.35
CA TRP A 13 2.79 1.25 3.91
C TRP A 13 3.78 2.16 3.19
N PHE A 14 3.92 1.85 1.92
CA PHE A 14 4.51 2.68 0.88
C PHE A 14 3.43 3.05 -0.14
N ARG A 15 3.43 4.28 -0.65
CA ARG A 15 2.53 4.71 -1.73
C ARG A 15 3.26 5.63 -2.71
N GLY A 16 3.21 5.30 -3.99
CA GLY A 16 3.45 6.22 -5.10
C GLY A 16 2.12 6.73 -5.68
N THR A 17 2.04 8.02 -5.96
CA THR A 17 0.90 8.67 -6.61
C THR A 17 1.34 9.24 -7.94
N GLU A 18 0.71 8.82 -9.03
CA GLU A 18 0.97 9.29 -10.38
C GLU A 18 -0.28 10.02 -10.89
N PHE A 19 -0.08 11.18 -11.50
CA PHE A 19 -1.10 11.79 -12.35
C PHE A 19 -0.92 11.23 -13.75
N GLN A 20 -1.89 10.46 -14.22
CA GLN A 20 -1.87 9.97 -15.60
C GLN A 20 -2.16 11.13 -16.56
N ASP A 21 -1.66 11.04 -17.79
CA ASP A 21 -1.81 12.07 -18.83
C ASP A 21 -3.28 12.45 -19.10
N ARG A 22 -4.21 11.54 -18.83
CA ARG A 22 -5.67 11.74 -18.88
C ARG A 22 -6.27 12.45 -17.66
N GLY A 23 -5.44 13.09 -16.82
CA GLY A 23 -5.85 13.79 -15.60
C GLY A 23 -6.35 12.90 -14.47
N THR A 24 -6.19 11.57 -14.57
CA THR A 24 -6.69 10.62 -13.58
C THR A 24 -5.61 10.30 -12.54
N LEU A 25 -6.00 10.31 -11.27
CA LEU A 25 -5.13 9.93 -10.16
C LEU A 25 -4.93 8.41 -10.13
N HIS A 26 -3.67 7.97 -10.06
CA HIS A 26 -3.32 6.57 -10.07
C HIS A 26 -2.37 6.24 -8.91
N PHE A 27 -2.73 5.24 -8.11
CA PHE A 27 -1.98 4.87 -6.92
C PHE A 27 -1.32 3.50 -7.08
N HIS A 28 -0.08 3.42 -6.60
CA HIS A 28 0.63 2.17 -6.41
C HIS A 28 1.04 2.07 -4.94
N SER A 29 0.66 0.98 -4.26
CA SER A 29 0.93 0.84 -2.83
C SER A 29 1.26 -0.59 -2.44
N LEU A 30 2.15 -0.71 -1.46
CA LEU A 30 2.38 -1.93 -0.69
C LEU A 30 2.03 -1.64 0.77
N ILE A 31 1.26 -2.54 1.38
CA ILE A 31 0.72 -2.37 2.72
C ILE A 31 1.01 -3.65 3.51
N GLY A 32 1.72 -3.51 4.62
CA GLY A 32 2.02 -4.56 5.58
C GLY A 32 1.27 -4.36 6.90
N GLY A 33 1.35 -5.36 7.79
CA GLY A 33 0.65 -5.31 9.08
C GLY A 33 -0.89 -5.40 8.98
N VAL A 34 -1.40 -5.96 7.88
CA VAL A 34 -2.85 -6.09 7.62
C VAL A 34 -3.45 -7.41 8.09
N GLY A 35 -2.61 -8.37 8.51
CA GLY A 35 -3.03 -9.66 9.03
C GLY A 35 -4.03 -10.37 8.10
N ASP A 36 -5.20 -10.71 8.66
CA ASP A 36 -6.28 -11.43 8.00
C ASP A 36 -7.42 -10.51 7.49
N ILE A 37 -7.18 -9.21 7.37
CA ILE A 37 -8.16 -8.28 6.81
C ILE A 37 -8.45 -8.67 5.36
N ARG A 38 -9.72 -8.87 5.04
CA ARG A 38 -10.16 -9.23 3.69
C ARG A 38 -9.75 -8.14 2.69
N ARG A 39 -8.83 -8.46 1.78
CA ARG A 39 -8.35 -7.54 0.72
C ARG A 39 -9.46 -6.89 -0.11
N LEU A 40 -10.55 -7.62 -0.34
CA LEU A 40 -11.68 -7.15 -1.15
C LEU A 40 -12.42 -5.99 -0.49
N LEU A 41 -12.40 -5.90 0.85
CA LEU A 41 -12.98 -4.75 1.55
C LEU A 41 -12.47 -3.41 1.00
N PHE A 42 -11.17 -3.34 0.69
CA PHE A 42 -10.56 -2.11 0.16
C PHE A 42 -10.91 -1.87 -1.31
N LYS A 43 -11.07 -2.95 -2.09
CA LYS A 43 -11.56 -2.87 -3.46
C LYS A 43 -13.00 -2.34 -3.48
N ASP A 44 -13.85 -2.89 -2.63
CA ASP A 44 -15.26 -2.54 -2.54
C ASP A 44 -15.45 -1.05 -2.21
N PHE A 45 -14.64 -0.49 -1.29
CA PHE A 45 -14.67 0.96 -1.00
C PHE A 45 -14.16 1.81 -2.16
N TRP A 46 -13.07 1.39 -2.82
CA TRP A 46 -12.46 2.19 -3.88
C TRP A 46 -13.30 2.23 -5.15
N GLU A 47 -13.97 1.13 -5.47
CA GLU A 47 -14.77 1.01 -6.69
C GLU A 47 -16.03 1.86 -6.70
N LEU A 48 -16.39 2.47 -5.55
CA LEU A 48 -17.42 3.53 -5.51
C LEU A 48 -17.01 4.78 -6.29
N HIS A 49 -15.70 5.00 -6.49
CA HIS A 49 -15.16 6.22 -7.08
C HIS A 49 -14.07 5.97 -8.14
N GLY A 50 -13.87 4.72 -8.55
CA GLY A 50 -12.81 4.38 -9.50
C GLY A 50 -12.66 2.88 -9.72
N PHE A 51 -11.45 2.46 -10.07
CA PHE A 51 -11.11 1.06 -10.29
C PHE A 51 -9.94 0.67 -9.39
N ALA A 52 -10.05 -0.50 -8.74
CA ALA A 52 -8.99 -1.03 -7.89
C ALA A 52 -8.71 -2.50 -8.18
N ARG A 53 -7.42 -2.83 -8.22
CA ARG A 53 -6.92 -4.20 -8.14
C ARG A 53 -6.14 -4.35 -6.84
N VAL A 54 -6.65 -5.17 -5.93
CA VAL A 54 -6.00 -5.46 -4.64
C VAL A 54 -5.70 -6.96 -4.58
N GLU A 55 -4.42 -7.30 -4.61
CA GLU A 55 -3.94 -8.68 -4.55
C GLU A 55 -3.23 -8.95 -3.21
N LYS A 56 -3.17 -10.22 -2.80
CA LYS A 56 -2.33 -10.63 -1.68
C LYS A 56 -0.87 -10.48 -2.11
N TYR A 57 -0.04 -9.93 -1.23
CA TYR A 57 1.39 -9.82 -1.50
C TYR A 57 2.03 -11.21 -1.61
N ASP A 58 2.84 -11.38 -2.65
CA ASP A 58 3.64 -12.56 -2.93
C ASP A 58 5.05 -12.09 -3.34
N PRO A 59 6.10 -12.43 -2.57
CA PRO A 59 7.46 -11.97 -2.87
C PRO A 59 7.98 -12.46 -4.21
N GLU A 60 7.52 -13.63 -4.69
CA GLU A 60 8.00 -14.24 -5.94
C GLU A 60 7.40 -13.56 -7.18
N ARG A 61 6.33 -12.76 -7.02
CA ARG A 61 5.61 -12.11 -8.13
C ARG A 61 6.08 -10.68 -8.41
N GLY A 62 7.12 -10.21 -7.74
CA GLY A 62 7.80 -8.95 -8.06
C GLY A 62 7.01 -7.67 -7.75
N ALA A 63 6.02 -7.73 -6.86
CA ALA A 63 5.20 -6.56 -6.51
C ALA A 63 6.05 -5.40 -5.94
N ALA A 64 7.12 -5.70 -5.19
CA ALA A 64 8.10 -4.72 -4.72
C ALA A 64 8.73 -3.94 -5.88
N SER A 65 9.26 -4.63 -6.89
CA SER A 65 9.85 -4.00 -8.07
C SER A 65 8.81 -3.22 -8.88
N TYR A 66 7.60 -3.76 -9.03
CA TYR A 66 6.52 -3.11 -9.76
C TYR A 66 6.09 -1.78 -9.13
N VAL A 67 6.02 -1.72 -7.81
CA VAL A 67 5.65 -0.50 -7.07
C VAL A 67 6.86 0.44 -6.93
N GLY A 68 8.06 -0.13 -6.77
CA GLY A 68 9.33 0.59 -6.70
C GLY A 68 9.77 1.24 -8.01
N LYS A 69 9.30 0.78 -9.18
CA LYS A 69 9.61 1.41 -10.48
C LYS A 69 9.20 2.89 -10.54
N TYR A 70 8.29 3.33 -9.67
CA TYR A 70 7.85 4.72 -9.58
C TYR A 70 8.78 5.58 -8.73
N LEU A 71 9.69 4.99 -7.95
CA LEU A 71 10.71 5.73 -7.20
C LEU A 71 11.66 6.49 -8.13
N THR A 72 11.85 5.99 -9.36
CA THR A 72 12.74 6.58 -10.36
C THR A 72 12.01 7.49 -11.35
N LYS A 73 10.67 7.54 -11.32
CA LYS A 73 9.91 8.48 -12.13
C LYS A 73 9.83 9.83 -11.43
N THR A 74 10.24 10.89 -12.12
CA THR A 74 10.15 12.28 -11.64
C THR A 74 8.70 12.75 -11.38
N ALA A 75 7.70 12.01 -11.84
CA ALA A 75 6.28 12.38 -11.75
C ALA A 75 5.53 11.78 -10.54
N ALA A 76 6.17 10.95 -9.70
CA ALA A 76 5.47 10.27 -8.61
C ALA A 76 5.61 11.00 -7.26
N ASP A 77 4.49 11.36 -6.61
CA ASP A 77 4.49 11.75 -5.19
C ASP A 77 4.60 10.50 -4.31
N ILE A 78 5.76 10.36 -3.68
CA ILE A 78 6.11 9.21 -2.85
C ILE A 78 5.84 9.53 -1.39
N ARG A 79 5.07 8.68 -0.73
CA ARG A 79 4.75 8.78 0.71
C ARG A 79 4.99 7.46 1.41
N PHE A 80 5.39 7.56 2.67
CA PHE A 80 5.60 6.44 3.56
C PHE A 80 4.74 6.63 4.81
N SER A 81 4.27 5.53 5.40
CA SER A 81 3.65 5.60 6.72
C SER A 81 4.67 6.04 7.77
N HIS A 82 4.21 6.76 8.80
CA HIS A 82 5.07 7.26 9.88
C HIS A 82 5.85 6.15 10.62
N ASN A 83 5.30 4.93 10.66
CA ASN A 83 5.88 3.77 11.34
C ASN A 83 6.75 2.88 10.44
N LEU A 84 6.78 3.10 9.11
CA LEU A 84 7.48 2.18 8.19
C LEU A 84 8.96 1.99 8.54
N LYS A 85 9.66 3.07 8.90
CA LYS A 85 11.09 3.00 9.23
C LYS A 85 11.37 2.11 10.45
N GLN A 86 10.48 2.11 11.43
CA GLN A 86 10.61 1.30 12.64
C GLN A 86 10.48 -0.19 12.31
N GLU A 87 9.46 -0.54 11.53
CA GLU A 87 9.21 -1.90 11.04
C GLU A 87 10.38 -2.45 10.22
N LEU A 88 10.97 -1.62 9.34
CA LEU A 88 12.12 -2.02 8.51
C LEU A 88 13.42 -2.18 9.32
N SER A 89 13.54 -1.50 10.46
CA SER A 89 14.72 -1.55 11.33
C SER A 89 14.73 -2.75 12.29
N GLY A 90 13.72 -3.62 12.25
CA GLY A 90 13.66 -4.81 13.11
C GLY A 90 13.37 -4.54 14.59
N ARG A 91 12.95 -3.32 14.95
CA ARG A 91 12.39 -3.05 16.29
C ARG A 91 10.95 -3.55 16.35
N VAL A 92 10.82 -4.87 16.42
CA VAL A 92 9.66 -5.52 17.02
C VAL A 92 9.84 -5.31 18.52
N GLU A 93 9.21 -4.29 19.09
CA GLU A 93 9.05 -4.27 20.55
C GLU A 93 8.13 -5.44 20.91
N ALA A 94 8.65 -6.30 21.79
CA ALA A 94 7.96 -7.42 22.40
C ALA A 94 6.93 -6.94 23.44
#